data_AF-A0A959NE18-F1
#
_entry.id   AF-A0A959NE18-F1
#
_cell.length_a   1.000
_cell.length_b   1.000
_cell.length_c   1.000
_cell.angle_alpha   90.00
_cell.angle_beta   90.00
_cell.angle_gamma   90.00
#
_symmetry.space_group_name_H-M   'P 1'
#
loop_
_entity.id
_entity.type
_entity.pdbx_description
1 polymer ?
#
loop_
_entity_poly.entity_id
_entity_poly.type
_entity_poly.pdbx_seq_one_letter_code
_entity_poly.pdbx_strand_id
1 'polypeptide(L)' 'TLQSMLMQCDEENIYLLPSWPKDWNVDFKLHAPDVTIVEGNYDGGQLIINKVTPEYRNKNISVIQ' A
#
# COMPACT_ATOMS: atom_id res chain seq x y z
N THR A 1 -8.63 5.23 9.85
CA THR A 1 -9.54 5.64 8.76
C THR A 1 -9.53 4.58 7.67
N LEU A 2 -10.32 4.69 6.59
CA LEU A 2 -10.27 3.73 5.46
C LEU A 2 -8.85 3.61 4.89
N GLN A 3 -8.14 4.74 4.77
CA GLN A 3 -6.74 4.76 4.39
C GLN A 3 -5.87 3.88 5.29
N SER A 4 -6.05 3.92 6.62
CA SER A 4 -5.28 3.11 7.57
C SER A 4 -5.57 1.59 7.49
N MET A 5 -6.69 1.18 6.88
CA MET A 5 -6.95 -0.24 6.61
C MET A 5 -6.13 -0.75 5.42
N LEU A 6 -5.86 0.13 4.46
CA LEU A 6 -5.13 -0.19 3.23
C LEU A 6 -3.62 0.04 3.35
N MET A 7 -3.22 1.10 4.05
CA MET A 7 -1.82 1.48 4.20
C MET A 7 -1.55 2.05 5.59
N GLN A 8 -0.56 1.50 6.26
CA GLN A 8 0.02 2.05 7.48
C GLN A 8 1.50 2.32 7.25
N CYS A 9 2.04 3.32 7.92
CA CYS A 9 3.45 3.67 7.82
C CYS A 9 4.01 3.79 9.22
N ASP A 10 5.13 3.11 9.47
CA ASP A 10 5.86 3.15 10.73
C ASP A 10 7.33 3.43 10.43
N GLU A 11 7.82 4.56 10.92
CA GLU A 11 9.13 5.11 10.56
C GLU A 11 9.34 5.12 9.03
N GLU A 12 10.25 4.29 8.53
CA GLU A 12 10.55 4.16 7.11
C GLU A 12 9.71 3.10 6.39
N ASN A 13 9.00 2.24 7.12
CA ASN A 13 8.28 1.08 6.57
C ASN A 13 6.87 1.44 6.11
N ILE A 14 6.45 0.83 5.00
CA ILE A 14 5.13 1.00 4.40
C ILE A 14 4.45 -0.37 4.38
N TYR A 15 3.39 -0.51 5.16
CA TYR A 15 2.62 -1.73 5.27
C TYR A 15 1.35 -1.65 4.44
N LEU A 16 1.19 -2.56 3.48
CA LEU A 16 0.00 -2.66 2.64
C LEU A 16 -0.94 -3.77 3.12
N LEU A 17 -2.23 -3.48 3.02
CA LEU A 17 -3.36 -4.33 3.40
C LEU A 17 -3.41 -4.77 4.88
N PRO A 18 -2.90 -3.99 5.86
CA PRO A 18 -2.79 -4.41 7.28
C PRO A 18 -4.09 -4.91 7.89
N SER A 19 -5.23 -4.45 7.39
CA SER A 19 -6.55 -4.92 7.82
C SER A 19 -7.55 -4.86 6.67
N TRP A 20 -7.08 -4.96 5.42
CA TRP A 20 -7.97 -4.87 4.26
C TRP A 20 -8.71 -6.20 4.06
N PRO A 21 -10.06 -6.19 3.96
CA PRO A 21 -10.82 -7.41 3.74
C PRO A 21 -10.43 -8.11 2.43
N LYS A 22 -10.27 -9.43 2.46
CA LYS A 22 -9.77 -10.18 1.29
C LYS A 22 -10.71 -10.14 0.09
N ASP A 23 -12.00 -9.97 0.35
CA ASP A 23 -13.07 -9.96 -0.65
C ASP A 23 -13.36 -8.56 -1.24
N TRP A 24 -12.61 -7.53 -0.83
CA TRP A 24 -12.84 -6.15 -1.27
C TRP A 24 -11.85 -5.75 -2.35
N ASN A 25 -12.36 -5.38 -3.51
CA ASN A 25 -11.53 -4.85 -4.59
C ASN A 25 -11.27 -3.35 -4.39
N VAL A 26 -10.07 -2.89 -4.72
CA VAL A 26 -9.69 -1.48 -4.60
C VAL A 26 -8.56 -1.10 -5.55
N ASP A 27 -8.73 0.02 -6.24
CA ASP A 27 -7.66 0.76 -6.90
C ASP A 27 -7.26 1.93 -6.00
N PHE A 28 -5.96 2.12 -5.77
CA PHE A 28 -5.49 3.14 -4.84
C PHE A 28 -4.25 3.88 -5.33
N LYS A 29 -4.17 5.14 -4.88
CA LYS A 29 -3.01 6.03 -4.98
C LYS A 29 -2.91 6.81 -3.69
N LEU A 30 -1.97 6.42 -2.82
CA LEU A 30 -1.88 6.96 -1.47
C LEU A 30 -0.50 7.57 -1.19
N HIS A 31 -0.51 8.59 -0.34
CA HIS A 31 0.70 9.22 0.18
C HIS A 31 1.21 8.50 1.42
N ALA A 32 2.46 8.06 1.37
CA ALA A 32 3.26 7.62 2.50
C ALA A 32 4.27 8.72 2.89
N PRO A 33 4.90 8.62 4.08
CA PRO A 33 5.96 9.54 4.50
C PRO A 33 7.10 9.68 3.47
N ASP A 34 7.91 10.73 3.64
CA ASP A 34 9.07 11.04 2.80
C ASP A 34 8.71 11.32 1.33
N VAL A 35 7.58 11.99 1.10
CA VAL A 35 7.08 12.34 -0.24
C VAL A 35 6.93 11.07 -1.10
N THR A 36 6.51 9.98 -0.47
CA THR A 36 6.32 8.70 -1.15
C THR A 36 4.87 8.58 -1.63
N ILE A 37 4.68 8.12 -2.87
CA ILE A 37 3.38 7.78 -3.43
C ILE A 37 3.41 6.31 -3.82
N VAL A 38 2.40 5.55 -3.38
CA VAL A 38 2.18 4.15 -3.75
C VAL A 38 0.88 4.05 -4.54
N GLU A 39 0.98 3.53 -5.76
CA GLU A 39 -0.12 3.26 -6.68
C GLU A 39 -0.23 1.74 -6.87
N GLY A 40 -1.44 1.20 -6.74
CA GLY A 40 -1.67 -0.23 -6.86
C GLY A 40 -3.14 -0.58 -6.95
N ASN A 41 -3.42 -1.85 -7.22
CA ASN A 41 -4.75 -2.41 -7.17
C ASN A 41 -4.73 -3.73 -6.40
N TYR A 42 -5.82 -3.99 -5.69
CA TYR A 42 -6.08 -5.26 -5.05
C TYR A 42 -7.41 -5.78 -5.59
N ASP A 43 -7.36 -6.88 -6.33
CA ASP A 43 -8.53 -7.47 -6.99
C ASP A 43 -8.48 -8.99 -6.84
N GLY A 44 -9.60 -9.59 -6.43
CA GLY A 44 -9.72 -11.05 -6.37
C GLY A 44 -8.70 -11.75 -5.46
N GLY A 45 -8.25 -11.08 -4.38
CA GLY A 45 -7.26 -11.66 -3.48
C GLY A 45 -5.80 -11.34 -3.84
N GLN A 46 -5.55 -10.65 -4.95
CA GLN A 46 -4.21 -10.39 -5.46
C GLN A 46 -3.87 -8.90 -5.43
N LEU A 47 -2.74 -8.56 -4.82
CA LEU A 47 -2.19 -7.21 -4.83
C LEU A 47 -1.22 -7.04 -6.01
N ILE A 48 -1.39 -5.97 -6.76
CA ILE A 48 -0.46 -5.51 -7.80
C ILE A 48 -0.04 -4.08 -7.45
N ILE A 49 1.25 -3.85 -7.28
CA ILE A 49 1.82 -2.51 -7.11
C ILE A 49 2.19 -2.00 -8.50
N ASN A 50 1.52 -0.94 -8.94
CA ASN A 50 1.70 -0.35 -10.26
C ASN A 50 2.88 0.61 -10.30
N LYS A 51 3.02 1.44 -9.26
CA LYS A 51 4.09 2.44 -9.19
C LYS A 51 4.39 2.86 -7.76
N VAL A 52 5.67 3.06 -7.49
CA VAL A 52 6.15 3.69 -6.26
C VAL A 52 7.04 4.86 -6.65
N THR A 53 6.76 6.03 -6.09
CA THR A 53 7.55 7.25 -6.33
C THR A 53 7.99 7.82 -5.00
N PRO A 54 9.31 7.99 -4.74
CA PRO A 54 10.44 7.59 -5.59
C PRO A 54 10.66 6.06 -5.59
N GLU A 55 11.18 5.52 -6.69
CA GLU A 55 11.27 4.07 -6.94
C GLU A 55 12.11 3.32 -5.89
N TYR A 56 13.13 3.95 -5.32
CA TYR A 56 13.97 3.32 -4.29
C TYR A 56 13.20 2.92 -3.02
N ARG A 57 12.01 3.50 -2.78
CA ARG A 57 11.15 3.19 -1.62
C ARG A 57 10.44 1.85 -1.74
N ASN A 58 10.48 1.19 -2.90
CA ASN A 58 9.97 -0.19 -3.06
C ASN A 58 10.54 -1.15 -2.00
N LYS A 59 11.81 -0.97 -1.61
CA LYS A 59 12.48 -1.78 -0.57
C LYS A 59 11.80 -1.69 0.81
N ASN A 60 11.03 -0.64 1.04
CA ASN A 60 10.38 -0.36 2.32
C ASN A 60 8.92 -0.85 2.35
N ILE A 61 8.42 -1.43 1.25
CA ILE A 61 7.05 -1.91 1.17
C ILE A 61 6.98 -3.37 1.65
N SER A 62 6.05 -3.63 2.57
CA SER A 62 5.72 -4.97 3.04
C SER A 62 4.22 -5.19 2.97
N VAL A 63 3.81 -6.35 2.47
CA VAL A 63 2.39 -6.74 2.43
C VAL A 63 2.10 -7.59 3.66
N ILE A 64 1.10 -7.19 4.43
CA ILE A 64 0.66 -7.90 5.63
C ILE A 64 -0.84 -8.15 5.52
N GLN A 65 -1.21 -9.32 5.00
CA GLN A 65 -2.58 -9.74 4.65
C GLN A 65 -2.97 -11.05 5.32
#